data_AF-A0A327WEU4-F1
#
_entry.id   AF-A0A327WEU4-F1
#
_cell.length_a   1.000
_cell.length_b   1.000
_cell.length_c   1.000
_cell.angle_alpha   90.00
_cell.angle_beta   90.00
_cell.angle_gamma   90.00
#
_symmetry.space_group_name_H-M   'P 1'
#
loop_
_entity.id
_entity.type
_entity.pdbx_description
1 polymer ?
#
loop_
_entity_poly.entity_id
_entity_poly.type
_entity_poly.pdbx_seq_one_letter_code
_entity_poly.pdbx_strand_id
1 'polypeptide(L)'
;MSNESIPPILSAPTAVASDTESMKEAGSSTPGDIIIRSCTLVGRALWIELQGEIDHHSARPLRTVLAVGAVHGCLHLGLDARHVTFADSALLRVIDRWSRHGRSLHIGHCSPAVRRLMEAARRVGRTATEGVPR
;
A
#
# COMPACT_ATOMS: atom_id res chain seq x y z
N MET A 1 -16.85 72.72 21.61
CA MET A 1 -15.60 73.23 22.18
C MET A 1 -14.96 72.09 22.95
N SER A 2 -13.74 71.68 22.53
CA SER A 2 -12.63 71.01 23.25
C SER A 2 -12.96 69.91 24.28
N ASN A 3 -12.24 68.81 24.46
CA ASN A 3 -11.04 68.13 23.96
C ASN A 3 -10.99 66.86 24.89
N GLU A 4 -10.56 65.67 24.52
CA GLU A 4 -9.16 65.26 24.57
C GLU A 4 -9.03 63.80 24.15
N SER A 5 -7.93 63.57 23.45
CA SER A 5 -7.42 62.32 22.90
C SER A 5 -6.46 61.69 23.91
N ILE A 6 -6.55 60.36 24.13
CA ILE A 6 -5.47 59.58 24.76
C ILE A 6 -5.28 58.25 23.96
N PRO A 7 -4.03 57.88 23.59
CA PRO A 7 -3.64 56.93 22.52
C PRO A 7 -3.68 55.42 22.88
N PRO A 8 -3.42 54.50 21.91
CA PRO A 8 -3.83 53.10 22.00
C PRO A 8 -2.84 52.21 22.76
N ILE A 9 -3.37 51.15 23.37
CA ILE A 9 -2.59 50.11 24.05
C ILE A 9 -2.02 49.15 22.98
N LEU A 10 -0.70 49.03 22.96
CA LEU A 10 0.08 48.13 22.12
C LEU A 10 -0.10 46.65 22.52
N SER A 11 -0.40 45.84 21.50
CA SER A 11 0.13 44.49 21.19
C SER A 11 0.02 43.33 22.18
N ALA A 12 -0.78 42.33 21.80
CA ALA A 12 -0.26 40.99 21.46
C ALA A 12 -1.28 40.24 20.56
N PRO A 13 -0.85 39.58 19.47
CA PRO A 13 -1.73 38.70 18.70
C PRO A 13 -1.96 37.41 19.49
N THR A 14 -3.21 37.12 19.82
CA THR A 14 -3.62 35.77 20.22
C THR A 14 -3.33 34.85 19.04
N ALA A 15 -2.31 34.00 19.22
CA ALA A 15 -1.99 32.94 18.29
C ALA A 15 -3.23 32.07 18.07
N VAL A 16 -3.76 32.12 16.86
CA VAL A 16 -4.69 31.12 16.34
C VAL A 16 -3.90 29.82 16.18
N ALA A 17 -3.95 28.96 17.18
CA ALA A 17 -3.63 27.56 16.99
C ALA A 17 -4.72 26.99 16.08
N SER A 18 -4.42 26.89 14.78
CA SER A 18 -5.23 26.16 13.82
C SER A 18 -5.10 24.67 14.13
N ASP A 19 -5.88 24.21 15.10
CA ASP A 19 -6.22 22.80 15.25
C ASP A 19 -7.15 22.40 14.11
N THR A 20 -6.58 21.93 13.00
CA THR A 20 -7.23 20.92 12.17
C THR A 20 -6.17 20.09 11.44
N GLU A 21 -5.29 19.45 12.18
CA GLU A 21 -4.77 18.16 11.73
C GLU A 21 -5.98 17.23 11.59
N SER A 22 -6.43 17.04 10.35
CA SER A 22 -7.32 15.94 10.01
C SER A 22 -6.50 14.66 10.12
N MET A 23 -6.18 14.27 11.36
CA MET A 23 -5.69 12.96 11.71
C MET A 23 -6.85 12.02 11.46
N LYS A 24 -6.87 11.52 10.23
CA LYS A 24 -7.74 10.45 9.79
C LYS A 24 -7.62 9.34 10.82
N GLU A 25 -8.69 9.16 11.59
CA GLU A 25 -8.91 8.04 12.52
C GLU A 25 -8.19 6.80 11.98
N ALA A 26 -7.17 6.36 12.70
CA ALA A 26 -6.54 5.07 12.48
C ALA A 26 -7.62 4.03 12.79
N GLY A 27 -8.40 3.70 11.75
CA GLY A 27 -9.44 2.69 11.85
C GLY A 27 -8.83 1.48 12.50
N SER A 28 -9.44 1.06 13.61
CA SER A 28 -9.19 -0.20 14.32
C SER A 28 -8.60 -1.22 13.36
N SER A 29 -7.27 -1.38 13.39
CA SER A 29 -6.61 -2.42 12.60
C SER A 29 -7.05 -3.72 13.24
N THR A 30 -8.11 -4.32 12.71
CA THR A 30 -8.49 -5.68 13.06
C THR A 30 -7.22 -6.52 12.91
N PRO A 31 -6.82 -7.29 13.92
CA PRO A 31 -5.73 -8.24 13.75
C PRO A 31 -6.07 -9.13 12.54
N GLY A 32 -5.29 -9.03 11.46
CA GLY A 32 -5.54 -9.76 10.21
C GLY A 32 -5.74 -8.93 8.94
N ASP A 33 -5.69 -7.59 8.98
CA ASP A 33 -5.80 -6.79 7.75
C ASP A 33 -4.44 -6.45 7.11
N ILE A 34 -4.45 -6.25 5.80
CA ILE A 34 -3.29 -5.75 5.05
C ILE A 34 -3.13 -4.25 5.31
N ILE A 35 -1.91 -3.83 5.61
CA ILE A 35 -1.53 -2.43 5.76
C ILE A 35 -0.55 -2.07 4.64
N ILE A 36 -0.88 -1.04 3.87
CA ILE A 36 0.04 -0.42 2.91
C ILE A 36 0.85 0.63 3.68
N ARG A 37 2.06 0.27 4.11
CA ARG A 37 2.94 1.14 4.91
C ARG A 37 3.46 2.33 4.12
N SER A 38 3.78 2.09 2.85
CA SER A 38 4.21 3.14 1.92
C SER A 38 3.77 2.79 0.50
N CYS A 39 3.52 3.84 -0.29
CA CYS A 39 3.13 3.74 -1.69
C CYS A 39 3.79 4.90 -2.42
N THR A 40 4.83 4.61 -3.19
CA THR A 40 5.67 5.63 -3.84
C THR A 40 5.66 5.41 -5.35
N LEU A 41 5.33 6.47 -6.10
CA LEU A 41 5.42 6.47 -7.56
C LEU A 41 6.76 7.08 -7.98
N VAL A 42 7.55 6.32 -8.73
CA VAL A 42 8.81 6.79 -9.33
C VAL A 42 8.76 6.52 -10.83
N GLY A 43 8.57 7.56 -11.63
CA GLY A 43 8.33 7.42 -13.07
C GLY A 43 7.10 6.56 -13.34
N ARG A 44 7.26 5.41 -14.01
CA ARG A 44 6.19 4.43 -14.26
C ARG A 44 6.22 3.24 -13.30
N ALA A 45 6.96 3.35 -12.20
CA ALA A 45 7.13 2.30 -11.20
C ALA A 45 6.40 2.64 -9.91
N LEU A 46 5.56 1.72 -9.45
CA LEU A 46 4.86 1.79 -8.17
C LEU A 46 5.59 0.91 -7.16
N TRP A 47 6.10 1.52 -6.08
CA TRP A 47 6.76 0.83 -4.98
C TRP A 47 5.83 0.80 -3.77
N ILE A 48 5.52 -0.39 -3.28
CA ILE A 48 4.57 -0.59 -2.18
C ILE A 48 5.23 -1.41 -1.08
N GLU A 49 5.24 -0.89 0.14
CA GLU A 49 5.62 -1.65 1.33
C GLU A 49 4.37 -2.18 2.03
N LEU A 50 4.35 -3.48 2.30
CA LEU A 50 3.21 -4.21 2.85
C LEU A 50 3.51 -4.73 4.26
N GLN A 51 2.48 -4.72 5.09
CA GLN A 51 2.48 -5.28 6.44
C GLN A 51 1.16 -5.99 6.73
N GLY A 52 1.19 -6.92 7.69
CA GLY A 52 0.00 -7.63 8.17
C GLY A 52 -0.29 -8.86 7.34
N GLU A 53 -1.57 -9.18 7.17
CA GLU A 53 -2.01 -10.41 6.53
C GLU A 53 -2.62 -10.13 5.15
N ILE A 54 -2.30 -10.99 4.19
CA ILE A 54 -2.78 -10.88 2.81
C ILE A 54 -3.56 -12.13 2.45
N ASP A 55 -4.88 -12.04 2.55
CA ASP A 55 -5.79 -13.11 2.17
C ASP A 55 -6.85 -12.60 1.16
N HIS A 56 -7.78 -13.47 0.80
CA HIS A 56 -8.85 -13.15 -0.12
C HIS A 56 -9.72 -11.94 0.29
N HIS A 57 -9.97 -11.77 1.59
CA HIS A 57 -10.72 -10.66 2.18
C HIS A 57 -9.85 -9.41 2.29
N SER A 58 -8.65 -9.54 2.87
CA SER A 58 -7.80 -8.40 3.20
C SER A 58 -7.14 -7.79 1.97
N ALA A 59 -6.91 -8.53 0.87
CA ALA A 59 -6.20 -8.00 -0.31
C ALA A 59 -6.93 -6.91 -1.12
N ARG A 60 -8.12 -6.45 -0.70
CA ARG A 60 -8.89 -5.40 -1.40
C ARG A 60 -8.12 -4.07 -1.56
N PRO A 61 -7.48 -3.48 -0.53
CA PRO A 61 -6.76 -2.22 -0.67
C PRO A 61 -5.63 -2.31 -1.68
N LEU A 62 -4.88 -3.42 -1.68
CA LEU A 62 -3.82 -3.65 -2.67
C LEU A 62 -4.39 -3.72 -4.10
N ARG A 63 -5.50 -4.43 -4.31
CA ARG A 63 -6.18 -4.47 -5.62
C ARG A 63 -6.57 -3.07 -6.10
N THR A 64 -7.11 -2.24 -5.21
CA THR A 64 -7.52 -0.86 -5.52
C THR A 64 -6.31 -0.02 -5.92
N VAL A 65 -5.21 -0.06 -5.15
CA VAL A 65 -4.00 0.69 -5.46
C VAL A 65 -3.40 0.29 -6.80
N LEU A 66 -3.34 -1.01 -7.10
CA LEU A 66 -2.85 -1.48 -8.40
C LEU A 66 -3.76 -1.09 -9.56
N ALA A 67 -5.08 -1.10 -9.37
CA ALA A 67 -6.02 -0.65 -10.40
C ALA A 67 -5.82 0.84 -10.71
N VAL A 68 -5.67 1.68 -9.67
CA VAL A 68 -5.38 3.11 -9.81
C VAL A 68 -4.03 3.32 -10.51
N GLY A 69 -2.97 2.65 -10.06
CA GLY A 69 -1.65 2.73 -10.70
C GLY A 69 -1.68 2.34 -12.19
N ALA A 70 -2.44 1.30 -12.54
CA ALA A 70 -2.62 0.88 -13.93
C ALA A 70 -3.34 1.94 -14.78
N VAL A 71 -4.39 2.59 -14.24
CA VAL A 71 -5.09 3.70 -14.91
C VAL A 71 -4.15 4.88 -15.13
N HIS A 72 -3.24 5.15 -14.20
CA HIS A 72 -2.22 6.20 -14.33
C HIS A 72 -0.99 5.81 -15.16
N GLY A 73 -1.01 4.65 -15.83
CA GLY A 73 0.06 4.25 -16.76
C GLY A 73 1.31 3.65 -16.10
N CYS A 74 1.20 3.16 -14.86
CA CYS A 74 2.29 2.42 -14.22
C CYS A 74 2.51 1.07 -14.93
N LEU A 75 3.78 0.77 -15.20
CA LEU A 75 4.22 -0.45 -15.90
C LEU A 75 5.05 -1.38 -15.01
N HIS A 76 5.59 -0.86 -13.89
CA HIS A 76 6.44 -1.62 -13.00
C HIS A 76 5.84 -1.62 -11.60
N LEU A 77 5.83 -2.77 -10.93
CA LEU A 77 5.41 -2.92 -9.55
C LEU A 77 6.55 -3.49 -8.73
N GLY A 78 6.98 -2.74 -7.72
CA GLY A 78 7.86 -3.21 -6.67
C GLY A 78 7.07 -3.46 -5.38
N LEU A 79 7.16 -4.66 -4.83
CA LEU A 79 6.57 -5.00 -3.53
C LEU A 79 7.68 -5.28 -2.51
N ASP A 80 7.66 -4.60 -1.37
CA ASP A 80 8.39 -5.00 -0.18
C ASP A 80 7.41 -5.70 0.77
N ALA A 81 7.66 -6.98 1.06
CA ALA A 81 6.79 -7.82 1.86
C ALA A 81 7.43 -8.28 3.17
N ARG A 82 8.40 -7.52 3.70
CA ARG A 82 9.20 -7.94 4.86
C ARG A 82 8.38 -8.05 6.14
N HIS A 83 7.34 -7.22 6.27
CA HIS A 83 6.46 -7.15 7.44
C HIS A 83 5.13 -7.90 7.25
N VAL A 84 5.02 -8.70 6.20
CA VAL A 84 3.84 -9.55 5.95
C VAL A 84 3.92 -10.80 6.83
N THR A 85 2.95 -10.98 7.72
CA THR A 85 2.90 -12.09 8.69
C THR A 85 2.22 -13.33 8.12
N PHE A 86 1.23 -13.14 7.23
CA PHE A 86 0.51 -14.21 6.55
C PHE A 86 0.20 -13.83 5.09
N ALA A 87 0.24 -14.82 4.19
CA ALA A 87 -0.15 -14.62 2.80
C ALA A 87 -0.70 -15.93 2.21
N ASP A 88 -1.83 -15.84 1.50
CA ASP A 88 -2.42 -16.97 0.77
C ASP A 88 -2.40 -16.75 -0.76
N SER A 89 -3.11 -17.61 -1.49
CA SER A 89 -3.23 -17.54 -2.95
C SER A 89 -3.78 -16.21 -3.49
N ALA A 90 -4.48 -15.39 -2.69
CA ALA A 90 -4.97 -14.09 -3.08
C ALA A 90 -3.82 -13.14 -3.45
N LEU A 91 -2.70 -13.18 -2.71
CA LEU A 91 -1.51 -12.41 -3.08
C LEU A 91 -1.02 -12.82 -4.48
N LEU A 92 -0.93 -14.13 -4.75
CA LEU A 92 -0.52 -14.66 -6.05
C LEU A 92 -1.46 -14.19 -7.18
N ARG A 93 -2.77 -14.22 -6.94
CA ARG A 93 -3.77 -13.75 -7.91
C ARG A 93 -3.63 -12.27 -8.22
N VAL A 94 -3.31 -11.46 -7.21
CA VAL A 94 -3.10 -10.02 -7.37
C VAL A 94 -1.87 -9.74 -8.24
N ILE A 95 -0.74 -10.38 -7.95
CA ILE A 95 0.51 -10.16 -8.70
C ILE A 95 0.49 -10.77 -10.11
N ASP A 96 -0.18 -11.90 -10.30
CA ASP A 96 -0.39 -12.53 -11.60
C ASP A 96 -1.27 -11.62 -12.48
N ARG A 97 -2.39 -11.11 -11.94
CA ARG A 97 -3.24 -10.15 -12.66
C ARG A 97 -2.46 -8.89 -13.07
N TRP A 98 -1.57 -8.37 -12.23
CA TRP A 98 -0.71 -7.26 -12.60
C TRP A 98 0.17 -7.60 -13.80
N SER A 99 0.86 -8.75 -13.74
CA SER A 99 1.87 -9.16 -14.71
C SER A 99 1.31 -9.50 -16.10
N ARG A 100 0.06 -10.01 -16.17
CA ARG A 100 -0.60 -10.40 -17.44
C ARG A 100 -0.79 -9.27 -18.45
N HIS A 101 -0.69 -8.00 -18.05
CA HIS A 101 -0.92 -6.85 -18.93
C HIS A 101 0.38 -6.24 -19.48
N GLY A 102 1.42 -7.05 -19.70
CA GLY A 102 2.73 -6.57 -20.14
C GLY A 102 3.45 -5.70 -19.10
N ARG A 103 3.02 -5.80 -17.83
CA ARG A 103 3.61 -5.07 -16.71
C ARG A 103 4.59 -5.97 -15.99
N SER A 104 5.64 -5.36 -15.44
CA SER A 104 6.67 -6.10 -14.71
C SER A 104 6.39 -6.08 -13.20
N LEU A 105 6.86 -7.12 -12.54
CA LEU A 105 6.75 -7.33 -11.10
C LEU A 105 8.14 -7.61 -10.53
N HIS A 106 8.46 -6.91 -9.45
CA HIS A 106 9.61 -7.18 -8.61
C HIS A 106 9.13 -7.32 -7.17
N ILE A 107 9.45 -8.45 -6.52
CA ILE A 107 9.17 -8.64 -5.09
C ILE A 107 10.51 -8.62 -4.36
N GLY A 108 10.78 -7.52 -3.66
CA GLY A 108 11.92 -7.36 -2.76
C GLY A 108 11.56 -7.82 -1.34
N HIS A 109 12.59 -8.10 -0.53
CA HIS A 109 12.49 -8.44 0.90
C HIS A 109 11.25 -9.27 1.28
N CYS A 110 11.24 -10.56 0.93
CA CYS A 110 10.13 -11.43 1.30
C CYS A 110 10.21 -11.86 2.77
N SER A 111 9.09 -11.77 3.50
CA SER A 111 8.93 -12.51 4.76
C SER A 111 8.99 -14.03 4.53
N PRO A 112 9.25 -14.84 5.57
CA PRO A 112 9.21 -16.30 5.46
C PRO A 112 7.87 -16.84 4.95
N ALA A 113 6.75 -16.21 5.33
CA ALA A 113 5.41 -16.60 4.88
C ALA A 113 5.26 -16.43 3.36
N VAL A 114 5.63 -15.25 2.84
CA VAL A 114 5.58 -14.95 1.40
C VAL A 114 6.55 -15.84 0.62
N ARG A 115 7.75 -16.08 1.15
CA ARG A 115 8.73 -16.98 0.51
C ARG A 115 8.18 -18.40 0.36
N ARG A 116 7.57 -18.96 1.41
CA ARG A 116 6.93 -20.29 1.38
C ARG A 116 5.81 -20.35 0.36
N LEU A 117 4.95 -19.33 0.31
CA LEU A 117 3.87 -19.24 -0.66
C LEU A 117 4.39 -19.23 -2.11
N MET A 118 5.39 -18.40 -2.40
CA MET A 118 6.01 -18.32 -3.74
C MET A 118 6.67 -19.64 -4.14
N GLU A 119 7.31 -20.33 -3.20
CA GLU A 119 7.90 -21.63 -3.43
C GLU A 119 6.84 -22.71 -3.70
N ALA A 120 5.76 -22.74 -2.92
CA ALA A 120 4.64 -23.64 -3.13
C ALA A 120 4.00 -23.43 -4.52
N ALA A 121 3.78 -22.18 -4.92
CA ALA A 121 3.24 -21.84 -6.23
C ALA A 121 4.12 -22.34 -7.39
N ARG A 122 5.45 -22.22 -7.26
CA ARG A 122 6.40 -22.74 -8.26
C ARG A 122 6.34 -24.26 -8.38
N ARG A 123 6.18 -24.97 -7.26
CA ARG A 123 6.05 -26.44 -7.27
C ARG A 123 4.78 -26.89 -8.00
N VAL A 124 3.65 -26.25 -7.71
CA VAL A 124 2.36 -26.53 -8.39
C VAL A 124 2.44 -26.21 -9.89
N GLY A 125 3.06 -25.09 -10.25
CA GLY A 125 3.26 -24.71 -11.64
C GLY A 125 4.05 -25.75 -12.43
N ARG A 126 5.13 -26.29 -11.86
CA ARG A 126 5.93 -27.36 -12.50
C ARG A 126 5.13 -28.65 -12.71
N THR A 127 4.40 -29.10 -11.69
CA THR A 127 3.57 -30.31 -11.80
C THR A 127 2.44 -30.18 -12.82
N ALA A 128 1.90 -28.97 -13.02
CA ALA A 128 0.88 -28.73 -14.04
C ALA A 128 1.44 -28.79 -15.46
N THR A 129 2.69 -28.38 -15.68
CA THR A 129 3.39 -28.51 -16.97
C THR A 129 3.92 -29.93 -17.25
N GLU A 130 4.21 -30.72 -16.21
CA GLU A 130 4.73 -32.10 -16.35
C GLU A 130 3.63 -33.17 -16.47
N GLY A 131 2.36 -32.81 -16.21
CA GLY A 131 1.22 -33.74 -16.16
C GLY A 131 0.39 -33.90 -17.44
N VAL A 132 0.84 -33.41 -18.60
CA VAL A 132 0.13 -33.61 -19.89
C VAL A 132 0.87 -34.66 -20.74
N PRO A 133 0.49 -35.95 -20.70
CA PRO A 133 0.84 -36.86 -21.77
C PRO A 133 0.00 -36.49 -23.02
N ARG A 134 0.69 -36.28 -24.14
CA ARG A 134 0.06 -36.27 -25.47
C ARG A 134 -0.41 -37.68 -25.85
#